data_AF-A0A430HCD6-F1
#
_entry.id   AF-A0A430HCD6-F1
#
_cell.length_a   1.000
_cell.length_b   1.000
_cell.length_c   1.000
_cell.angle_alpha   90.00
_cell.angle_beta   90.00
_cell.angle_gamma   90.00
#
_symmetry.space_group_name_H-M   'P 1'
#
loop_
_entity.id
_entity.type
_entity.pdbx_description
1 polymer ?
#
loop_
_entity_poly.entity_id
_entity_poly.type
_entity_poly.pdbx_seq_one_letter_code
_entity_poly.pdbx_strand_id
1 'polypeptide(L)'
;MLSMIKVVQTFPSVRIPSSSGGLPVDVSLIAQLVHGSGNHLFASVSARQQQHQDFVDELDEPSAKLGGTDFDKGDPTSLYSFVVGPKGHPFHRHAGHRIFTAISGSGGAQLRFSSASTAQIAEDPQSFLRALQCINIPPDCMFTVRFGGETWHQFAPLTRNSPHPVFFALSCHTNELGGDLSDDLRQQVLANEASIPSLTSLLPQEVADLLDAAMAKGQIATVDLSLEAPPGTLQRAMCYTARGSVGTILGKWGAWRRAKGFVSHHGDGAEVRELDAAPAGSLLLKQFEGTPFHHEDTFTLTMPLSNFQESNATALLTRLLDGFMENPPRGVTRMMAVRNALVRPMGLRTSPLGCPVSSLLSPDKSRLFANRFPVLEQSADAHNMRAQVVLGADDKHLSFRSCVAARIVQGGQVEFSLGSRVRCKNAFGRFYMWAIDRTHRAYVTPTMLRMAVAHAQIHAPADALGAAAA
;
A
#
# COMPACT_ATOMS: atom_id res chain seq x y z
N MET A 1 -30.31 -7.14 -38.43
CA MET A 1 -30.03 -8.36 -37.66
C MET A 1 -31.09 -8.51 -36.58
N LEU A 2 -31.79 -9.63 -36.52
CA LEU A 2 -32.67 -9.95 -35.39
C LEU A 2 -31.78 -10.32 -34.22
N SER A 3 -31.77 -9.50 -33.17
CA SER A 3 -31.07 -9.80 -31.92
C SER A 3 -32.06 -10.43 -30.93
N MET A 4 -31.78 -11.65 -30.46
CA MET A 4 -32.54 -12.24 -29.36
C MET A 4 -32.01 -11.66 -28.04
N ILE A 5 -32.81 -10.82 -27.39
CA ILE A 5 -32.52 -10.28 -26.07
C ILE A 5 -33.17 -11.19 -25.02
N LYS A 6 -32.37 -11.76 -24.12
CA LYS A 6 -32.84 -12.54 -22.98
C LYS A 6 -32.59 -11.76 -21.70
N VAL A 7 -33.66 -11.50 -20.93
CA VAL A 7 -33.53 -10.95 -19.58
C VAL A 7 -33.11 -12.08 -18.63
N VAL A 8 -32.09 -11.81 -17.81
CA VAL A 8 -31.60 -12.74 -16.79
C VAL A 8 -31.75 -12.12 -15.40
N GLN A 9 -32.06 -12.94 -14.39
CA GLN A 9 -32.23 -12.52 -12.98
C GLN A 9 -30.97 -12.82 -12.14
N THR A 10 -29.83 -12.97 -12.80
CA THR A 10 -28.52 -13.29 -12.21
C THR A 10 -27.43 -12.57 -13.00
N PHE A 11 -26.16 -12.85 -12.74
CA PHE A 11 -25.03 -12.32 -13.49
C PHE A 11 -25.16 -12.60 -14.99
N PRO A 12 -25.27 -11.56 -15.84
CA PRO A 12 -25.20 -11.72 -17.28
C PRO A 12 -23.88 -12.39 -17.66
N SER A 13 -23.97 -13.57 -18.25
CA SER A 13 -22.82 -14.40 -18.54
C SER A 13 -22.94 -15.09 -19.89
N VAL A 14 -21.77 -15.43 -20.44
CA VAL A 14 -21.65 -16.23 -21.66
C VAL A 14 -20.59 -17.29 -21.42
N ARG A 15 -20.88 -18.50 -21.89
CA ARG A 15 -19.95 -19.63 -21.96
C ARG A 15 -19.75 -19.97 -23.43
N ILE A 16 -18.52 -19.81 -23.91
CA ILE A 16 -18.13 -20.18 -25.27
C ILE A 16 -17.43 -21.54 -25.20
N PRO A 17 -18.01 -22.62 -25.78
CA PRO A 17 -17.35 -23.91 -25.82
C PRO A 17 -16.11 -23.86 -26.73
N SER A 18 -15.07 -24.63 -26.39
CA SER A 18 -13.90 -24.78 -27.26
C SER A 18 -14.23 -25.66 -28.47
N SER A 19 -13.87 -25.21 -29.68
CA SER A 19 -14.04 -25.97 -30.92
C SER A 19 -12.91 -26.98 -31.18
N SER A 20 -11.76 -26.84 -30.51
CA SER A 20 -10.58 -27.70 -30.66
C SER A 20 -10.35 -28.64 -29.47
N GLY A 21 -11.25 -28.63 -28.48
CA GLY A 21 -11.06 -29.30 -27.19
C GLY A 21 -10.47 -28.35 -26.13
N GLY A 22 -10.54 -28.75 -24.86
CA GLY A 22 -10.09 -27.91 -23.73
C GLY A 22 -11.21 -27.16 -23.00
N LEU A 23 -10.82 -26.23 -22.13
CA LEU A 23 -11.76 -25.52 -21.26
C LEU A 23 -12.55 -24.45 -22.05
N PRO A 24 -13.83 -24.22 -21.71
CA PRO A 24 -14.59 -23.13 -22.30
C PRO A 24 -14.06 -21.76 -21.86
N VAL A 25 -14.42 -20.73 -22.63
CA VAL A 25 -14.29 -19.34 -22.20
C VAL A 25 -15.55 -18.95 -21.44
N ASP A 26 -15.39 -18.60 -20.17
CA ASP A 26 -16.47 -18.13 -19.30
C ASP A 26 -16.27 -16.64 -19.02
N VAL A 27 -17.30 -15.83 -19.32
CA VAL A 27 -17.31 -14.39 -19.03
C VAL A 27 -18.59 -14.03 -18.28
N SER A 28 -18.46 -13.32 -17.16
CA SER A 28 -19.61 -12.88 -16.36
C SER A 28 -19.48 -11.43 -15.91
N LEU A 29 -20.52 -10.63 -16.09
CA LEU A 29 -20.62 -9.29 -15.50
C LEU A 29 -21.03 -9.40 -14.02
N ILE A 30 -20.32 -8.69 -13.15
CA ILE A 30 -20.52 -8.77 -11.69
C ILE A 30 -21.21 -7.52 -11.16
N ALA A 31 -20.69 -6.35 -11.49
CA ALA A 31 -21.19 -5.10 -10.94
C ALA A 31 -21.00 -3.94 -11.90
N GLN A 32 -21.96 -3.03 -11.90
CA GLN A 32 -21.85 -1.76 -12.59
C GLN A 32 -21.32 -0.71 -11.61
N LEU A 33 -20.22 -0.04 -11.98
CA LEU A 33 -19.61 0.98 -11.15
C LEU A 33 -20.21 2.36 -11.44
N VAL A 34 -19.86 3.33 -10.59
CA VAL A 34 -20.19 4.74 -10.80
C VAL A 34 -19.53 5.25 -12.08
N HIS A 35 -20.18 6.18 -12.77
CA HIS A 35 -19.71 6.77 -14.02
C HIS A 35 -18.26 7.25 -13.91
N GLY A 36 -17.43 6.87 -14.86
CA GLY A 36 -16.03 7.28 -14.95
C GLY A 36 -15.05 6.51 -14.05
N SER A 37 -15.54 5.56 -13.26
CA SER A 37 -14.68 4.77 -12.35
C SER A 37 -13.63 3.96 -13.10
N GLY A 38 -13.96 3.43 -14.29
CA GLY A 38 -13.05 2.61 -15.08
C GLY A 38 -11.80 3.37 -15.50
N ASN A 39 -11.98 4.57 -16.09
CA ASN A 39 -10.86 5.44 -16.46
C ASN A 39 -10.03 5.88 -15.25
N HIS A 40 -10.68 6.23 -14.13
CA HIS A 40 -10.00 6.66 -12.92
C HIS A 40 -9.14 5.53 -12.33
N LEU A 41 -9.69 4.32 -12.23
CA LEU A 41 -8.97 3.15 -11.74
C LEU A 41 -7.81 2.77 -12.64
N PHE A 42 -8.02 2.74 -13.97
CA PHE A 42 -6.93 2.51 -14.93
C PHE A 42 -5.77 3.49 -14.70
N ALA A 43 -6.05 4.80 -14.62
CA ALA A 43 -5.01 5.81 -14.44
C ALA A 43 -4.28 5.64 -13.08
N SER A 44 -5.04 5.35 -12.02
CA SER A 44 -4.48 5.18 -10.68
C SER A 44 -3.64 3.90 -10.54
N VAL A 45 -4.06 2.79 -11.14
CA VAL A 45 -3.35 1.51 -11.10
C VAL A 45 -2.12 1.54 -12.01
N SER A 46 -2.25 2.04 -13.24
CA SER A 46 -1.12 2.17 -14.17
C SER A 46 0.04 2.97 -13.56
N ALA A 47 -0.27 4.06 -12.87
CA ALA A 47 0.73 4.85 -12.15
C ALA A 47 1.42 4.08 -10.99
N ARG A 48 0.74 3.12 -10.35
CA ARG A 48 1.36 2.25 -9.33
C ARG A 48 2.18 1.13 -9.95
N GLN A 49 1.69 0.53 -11.04
CA GLN A 49 2.43 -0.51 -11.77
C GLN A 49 3.77 0.02 -12.24
N GLN A 50 3.82 1.21 -12.84
CA GLN A 50 5.07 1.84 -13.29
C GLN A 50 6.10 2.10 -12.17
N GLN A 51 5.70 2.03 -10.91
CA GLN A 51 6.58 2.19 -9.74
C GLN A 51 6.84 0.86 -9.02
N HIS A 52 6.26 -0.24 -9.50
CA HIS A 52 6.44 -1.57 -8.93
C HIS A 52 7.79 -2.15 -9.38
N GLN A 53 8.48 -2.87 -8.48
CA GLN A 53 9.80 -3.44 -8.77
C GLN A 53 9.75 -4.46 -9.93
N ASP A 54 8.69 -5.28 -9.96
CA ASP A 54 8.46 -6.33 -10.97
C ASP A 54 7.56 -5.84 -12.11
N PHE A 55 7.75 -4.59 -12.56
CA PHE A 55 6.99 -3.98 -13.66
C PHE A 55 7.57 -4.33 -15.03
N VAL A 56 6.71 -4.74 -15.97
CA VAL A 56 7.06 -5.04 -17.35
C VAL A 56 6.06 -4.36 -18.29
N ASP A 57 6.56 -3.58 -19.25
CA ASP A 57 5.77 -2.87 -20.27
C ASP A 57 6.10 -3.39 -21.67
N GLU A 58 5.47 -4.50 -22.04
CA GLU A 58 5.65 -5.13 -23.34
C GLU A 58 4.30 -5.59 -23.91
N LEU A 59 4.24 -5.77 -25.23
CA LEU A 59 3.06 -6.25 -25.96
C LEU A 59 1.78 -5.42 -25.74
N ASP A 60 1.91 -4.12 -25.50
CA ASP A 60 0.79 -3.23 -25.15
C ASP A 60 -0.03 -3.70 -23.93
N GLU A 61 0.59 -4.50 -23.06
CA GLU A 61 0.02 -5.08 -21.85
C GLU A 61 0.92 -4.83 -20.62
N PRO A 62 1.06 -3.56 -20.17
CA PRO A 62 1.83 -3.25 -18.99
C PRO A 62 1.30 -3.98 -17.75
N SER A 63 2.19 -4.71 -17.09
CA SER A 63 1.88 -5.62 -16.01
C SER A 63 2.88 -5.50 -14.85
N ALA A 64 2.43 -5.89 -13.66
CA ALA A 64 3.27 -5.98 -12.48
C ALA A 64 2.94 -7.27 -11.73
N LYS A 65 3.96 -8.08 -11.42
CA LYS A 65 3.81 -9.29 -10.60
C LYS A 65 3.64 -8.87 -9.14
N LEU A 66 2.44 -9.06 -8.59
CA LEU A 66 2.11 -8.71 -7.20
C LEU A 66 2.45 -9.84 -6.21
N GLY A 67 2.47 -11.08 -6.72
CA GLY A 67 2.86 -12.28 -5.98
C GLY A 67 3.42 -13.31 -6.95
N GLY A 68 4.56 -13.88 -6.60
CA GLY A 68 5.23 -14.94 -7.38
C GLY A 68 4.97 -16.33 -6.82
N THR A 69 5.49 -17.32 -7.54
CA THR A 69 5.42 -18.73 -7.16
C THR A 69 6.33 -19.04 -5.96
N ASP A 70 5.98 -20.08 -5.20
CA ASP A 70 6.81 -20.65 -4.13
C ASP A 70 6.81 -22.19 -4.29
N PHE A 71 7.62 -22.67 -5.22
CA PHE A 71 7.66 -24.10 -5.56
C PHE A 71 8.22 -24.96 -4.42
N ASP A 72 9.10 -24.42 -3.57
CA ASP A 72 9.61 -25.11 -2.40
C ASP A 72 8.50 -25.46 -1.40
N LYS A 73 7.44 -24.63 -1.34
CA LYS A 73 6.22 -24.90 -0.57
C LYS A 73 5.08 -25.51 -1.39
N GLY A 74 5.32 -25.82 -2.66
CA GLY A 74 4.31 -26.41 -3.56
C GLY A 74 3.23 -25.42 -4.03
N ASP A 75 3.53 -24.12 -4.06
CA ASP A 75 2.63 -23.08 -4.59
C ASP A 75 3.05 -22.66 -6.02
N PRO A 76 2.37 -23.16 -7.07
CA PRO A 76 2.67 -22.81 -8.45
C PRO A 76 1.92 -21.56 -8.93
N THR A 77 1.23 -20.85 -8.03
CA THR A 77 0.36 -19.73 -8.39
C THR A 77 1.13 -18.41 -8.46
N SER A 78 0.64 -17.50 -9.30
CA SER A 78 1.13 -16.13 -9.33
C SER A 78 -0.03 -15.17 -9.56
N LEU A 79 0.18 -13.92 -9.13
CA LEU A 79 -0.82 -12.86 -9.21
C LEU A 79 -0.21 -11.65 -9.91
N TYR A 80 -0.88 -11.18 -10.95
CA TYR A 80 -0.49 -10.00 -11.71
C TYR A 80 -1.58 -8.94 -11.68
N SER A 81 -1.16 -7.68 -11.64
CA SER A 81 -1.97 -6.59 -12.16
C SER A 81 -1.57 -6.37 -13.62
N PHE A 82 -2.51 -6.18 -14.52
CA PHE A 82 -2.24 -5.72 -15.88
C PHE A 82 -3.29 -4.70 -16.34
N VAL A 83 -2.92 -3.85 -17.30
CA VAL A 83 -3.84 -2.87 -17.87
C VAL A 83 -3.75 -2.87 -19.39
N VAL A 84 -4.89 -2.64 -20.04
CA VAL A 84 -4.99 -2.60 -21.51
C VAL A 84 -5.40 -1.19 -21.92
N GLY A 85 -4.49 -0.52 -22.63
CA GLY A 85 -4.65 0.86 -23.06
C GLY A 85 -5.72 1.05 -24.15
N PRO A 86 -5.96 2.30 -24.60
CA PRO A 86 -7.03 2.62 -25.55
C PRO A 86 -6.91 1.95 -26.92
N LYS A 87 -5.71 1.48 -27.28
CA LYS A 87 -5.44 0.76 -28.54
C LYS A 87 -5.82 -0.71 -28.47
N GLY A 88 -6.07 -1.27 -27.28
CA GLY A 88 -6.07 -2.70 -27.07
C GLY A 88 -4.65 -3.27 -27.04
N HIS A 89 -4.55 -4.59 -27.15
CA HIS A 89 -3.28 -5.31 -27.28
C HIS A 89 -3.34 -6.24 -28.51
N PRO A 90 -2.21 -6.75 -29.04
CA PRO A 90 -2.20 -7.68 -30.17
C PRO A 90 -2.83 -9.03 -29.80
N PHE A 91 -3.40 -9.71 -30.79
CA PHE A 91 -3.90 -11.08 -30.60
C PHE A 91 -2.76 -12.02 -30.22
N HIS A 92 -2.95 -12.78 -29.14
CA HIS A 92 -1.95 -13.70 -28.64
C HIS A 92 -2.56 -14.86 -27.86
N ARG A 93 -1.72 -15.83 -27.47
CA ARG A 93 -2.07 -16.95 -26.59
C ARG A 93 -0.99 -17.14 -25.52
N HIS A 94 -1.35 -17.84 -24.45
CA HIS A 94 -0.39 -18.35 -23.46
C HIS A 94 -0.60 -19.83 -23.19
N ALA A 95 0.45 -20.52 -22.76
CA ALA A 95 0.39 -21.95 -22.41
C ALA A 95 -0.50 -22.25 -21.19
N GLY A 96 -0.47 -21.36 -20.20
CA GLY A 96 -1.19 -21.55 -18.94
C GLY A 96 -2.64 -21.08 -18.98
N HIS A 97 -3.46 -21.69 -18.13
CA HIS A 97 -4.83 -21.24 -17.84
C HIS A 97 -4.82 -19.84 -17.20
N ARG A 98 -5.82 -19.02 -17.54
CA ARG A 98 -5.96 -17.65 -17.05
C ARG A 98 -7.32 -17.45 -16.41
N ILE A 99 -7.33 -16.91 -15.20
CA ILE A 99 -8.52 -16.38 -14.54
C ILE A 99 -8.24 -14.95 -14.16
N PHE A 100 -9.07 -14.01 -14.59
CA PHE A 100 -8.90 -12.62 -14.16
C PHE A 100 -10.23 -11.95 -13.83
N THR A 101 -10.14 -10.98 -12.93
CA THR A 101 -11.21 -10.02 -12.65
C THR A 101 -10.78 -8.67 -13.16
N ALA A 102 -11.64 -8.02 -13.93
CA ALA A 102 -11.33 -6.79 -14.62
C ALA A 102 -12.41 -5.73 -14.43
N ILE A 103 -12.01 -4.47 -14.62
CA ILE A 103 -12.88 -3.31 -14.64
C ILE A 103 -12.70 -2.60 -15.97
N SER A 104 -13.75 -2.59 -16.80
CA SER A 104 -13.74 -1.92 -18.09
C SER A 104 -13.58 -0.41 -17.93
N GLY A 105 -12.84 0.19 -18.86
CA GLY A 105 -12.76 1.64 -18.97
C GLY A 105 -14.12 2.24 -19.32
N SER A 106 -14.19 3.57 -19.26
CA SER A 106 -15.46 4.30 -19.42
C SER A 106 -15.95 4.37 -20.88
N GLY A 107 -15.26 3.70 -21.81
CA GLY A 107 -15.72 3.43 -23.17
C GLY A 107 -16.17 1.99 -23.43
N GLY A 108 -16.04 1.09 -22.44
CA GLY A 108 -16.32 -0.34 -22.59
C GLY A 108 -15.21 -1.09 -23.32
N ALA A 109 -15.34 -2.41 -23.36
CA ALA A 109 -14.35 -3.31 -23.95
C ALA A 109 -15.01 -4.32 -24.90
N GLN A 110 -14.24 -4.81 -25.86
CA GLN A 110 -14.59 -5.98 -26.65
C GLN A 110 -13.54 -7.06 -26.41
N LEU A 111 -13.98 -8.18 -25.85
CA LEU A 111 -13.14 -9.36 -25.65
C LEU A 111 -13.32 -10.27 -26.87
N ARG A 112 -12.23 -10.75 -27.44
CA ARG A 112 -12.24 -11.58 -28.64
C ARG A 112 -11.50 -12.86 -28.33
N PHE A 113 -12.10 -14.01 -28.64
CA PHE A 113 -11.54 -15.32 -28.37
C PHE A 113 -11.67 -16.21 -29.60
N SER A 114 -10.61 -16.94 -29.94
CA SER A 114 -10.66 -18.04 -30.89
C SER A 114 -10.04 -19.27 -30.24
N SER A 115 -10.78 -20.38 -30.25
CA SER A 115 -10.31 -21.67 -29.75
C SER A 115 -9.67 -22.53 -30.84
N ALA A 116 -9.43 -22.00 -32.05
CA ALA A 116 -8.72 -22.75 -33.09
C ALA A 116 -7.29 -23.09 -32.63
N SER A 117 -6.91 -24.37 -32.73
CA SER A 117 -5.56 -24.83 -32.37
C SER A 117 -4.53 -24.38 -33.42
N THR A 118 -3.26 -24.30 -33.04
CA THR A 118 -2.16 -23.97 -33.96
C THR A 118 -2.11 -24.91 -35.16
N ALA A 119 -2.37 -26.21 -34.97
CA ALA A 119 -2.42 -27.19 -36.06
C ALA A 119 -3.56 -26.89 -37.04
N GLN A 120 -4.76 -26.60 -36.54
CA GLN A 120 -5.90 -26.23 -37.39
C GLN A 120 -5.67 -24.92 -38.16
N ILE A 121 -5.00 -23.95 -37.55
CA ILE A 121 -4.66 -22.67 -38.19
C ILE A 121 -3.61 -22.89 -39.29
N ALA A 122 -2.63 -23.75 -39.06
CA ALA A 122 -1.61 -24.08 -40.05
C ALA A 122 -2.19 -24.83 -41.27
N GLU A 123 -3.17 -25.70 -41.04
CA GLU A 123 -3.87 -26.42 -42.12
C GLU A 123 -4.86 -25.53 -42.88
N ASP A 124 -5.62 -24.70 -42.17
CA ASP A 124 -6.57 -23.75 -42.73
C ASP A 124 -6.67 -22.47 -41.88
N PRO A 125 -6.06 -21.35 -42.30
CA PRO A 125 -6.13 -20.07 -41.59
C PRO A 125 -7.56 -19.57 -41.31
N GLN A 126 -8.56 -19.97 -42.14
CA GLN A 126 -9.96 -19.60 -41.93
C GLN A 126 -10.58 -20.29 -40.70
N SER A 127 -9.97 -21.36 -40.19
CA SER A 127 -10.40 -22.03 -38.95
C SER A 127 -10.42 -21.05 -37.76
N PHE A 128 -9.46 -20.12 -37.72
CA PHE A 128 -9.42 -19.06 -36.71
C PHE A 128 -10.68 -18.21 -36.70
N LEU A 129 -11.11 -17.74 -37.89
CA LEU A 129 -12.30 -16.90 -38.04
C LEU A 129 -13.59 -17.66 -37.77
N ARG A 130 -13.67 -18.93 -38.15
CA ARG A 130 -14.84 -19.77 -37.86
C ARG A 130 -15.01 -20.02 -36.36
N ALA A 131 -13.90 -20.09 -35.61
CA ALA A 131 -13.90 -20.27 -34.16
C ALA A 131 -13.93 -18.94 -33.38
N LEU A 132 -13.82 -17.79 -34.06
CA LEU A 132 -13.76 -16.48 -33.43
C LEU A 132 -15.12 -16.04 -32.90
N GLN A 133 -15.16 -15.64 -31.64
CA GLN A 133 -16.33 -15.06 -31.00
C GLN A 133 -15.94 -13.80 -30.21
N CYS A 134 -16.81 -12.80 -30.27
CA CYS A 134 -16.64 -11.52 -29.60
C CYS A 134 -17.65 -11.36 -28.46
N ILE A 135 -17.23 -10.72 -27.38
CA ILE A 135 -18.07 -10.38 -26.23
C ILE A 135 -17.91 -8.89 -25.95
N ASN A 136 -19.01 -8.14 -26.03
CA ASN A 136 -19.03 -6.72 -25.69
C ASN A 136 -19.32 -6.55 -24.19
N ILE A 137 -18.42 -5.83 -23.52
CA ILE A 137 -18.49 -5.50 -22.09
C ILE A 137 -18.88 -4.03 -21.94
N PRO A 138 -19.87 -3.70 -21.09
CA PRO A 138 -20.30 -2.32 -20.90
C PRO A 138 -19.20 -1.48 -20.22
N PRO A 139 -19.22 -0.14 -20.41
CA PRO A 139 -18.32 0.77 -19.70
C PRO A 139 -18.45 0.71 -18.19
N ASP A 140 -17.37 1.02 -17.47
CA ASP A 140 -17.32 1.09 -15.99
C ASP A 140 -17.92 -0.14 -15.31
N CYS A 141 -17.61 -1.33 -15.80
CA CYS A 141 -18.18 -2.60 -15.35
C CYS A 141 -17.10 -3.49 -14.77
N MET A 142 -17.38 -4.10 -13.61
CA MET A 142 -16.60 -5.19 -13.08
C MET A 142 -17.06 -6.51 -13.71
N PHE A 143 -16.14 -7.29 -14.23
CA PHE A 143 -16.41 -8.57 -14.88
C PHE A 143 -15.31 -9.59 -14.59
N THR A 144 -15.63 -10.86 -14.77
CA THR A 144 -14.69 -11.98 -14.64
C THR A 144 -14.54 -12.69 -15.96
N VAL A 145 -13.34 -13.20 -16.21
CA VAL A 145 -13.00 -13.99 -17.38
C VAL A 145 -12.20 -15.21 -16.94
N ARG A 146 -12.56 -16.37 -17.47
CA ARG A 146 -11.80 -17.60 -17.34
C ARG A 146 -11.67 -18.27 -18.70
N PHE A 147 -10.47 -18.67 -19.08
CA PHE A 147 -10.24 -19.44 -20.30
C PHE A 147 -9.04 -20.37 -20.17
N GLY A 148 -9.08 -21.47 -20.92
CA GLY A 148 -7.99 -22.45 -20.98
C GLY A 148 -6.71 -21.86 -21.58
N GLY A 149 -5.58 -22.46 -21.24
CA GLY A 149 -4.35 -22.26 -22.00
C GLY A 149 -4.56 -22.55 -23.48
N GLU A 150 -3.68 -22.01 -24.33
CA GLU A 150 -3.72 -22.10 -25.79
C GLU A 150 -4.86 -21.35 -26.49
N THR A 151 -5.78 -20.74 -25.75
CA THR A 151 -6.85 -19.92 -26.35
C THR A 151 -6.27 -18.62 -26.90
N TRP A 152 -6.47 -18.37 -28.19
CA TRP A 152 -6.14 -17.10 -28.81
C TRP A 152 -7.10 -16.03 -28.33
N HIS A 153 -6.58 -14.89 -27.88
CA HIS A 153 -7.42 -13.82 -27.38
C HIS A 153 -6.85 -12.44 -27.67
N GLN A 154 -7.77 -11.47 -27.69
CA GLN A 154 -7.49 -10.05 -27.82
C GLN A 154 -8.52 -9.24 -27.03
N PHE A 155 -8.03 -8.23 -26.32
CA PHE A 155 -8.86 -7.22 -25.68
C PHE A 155 -8.71 -5.89 -26.42
N ALA A 156 -9.83 -5.40 -26.96
CA ALA A 156 -9.89 -4.23 -27.81
C ALA A 156 -10.91 -3.21 -27.27
N PRO A 157 -10.79 -1.92 -27.65
CA PRO A 157 -11.81 -0.93 -27.30
C PRO A 157 -13.15 -1.30 -27.96
N LEU A 158 -14.26 -1.09 -27.24
CA LEU A 158 -15.60 -1.36 -27.76
C LEU A 158 -15.91 -0.50 -28.99
N THR A 159 -15.47 0.75 -28.97
CA THR A 159 -15.56 1.70 -30.09
C THR A 159 -14.16 1.94 -30.64
N ARG A 160 -13.98 1.81 -31.96
CA ARG A 160 -12.70 2.11 -32.63
C ARG A 160 -12.27 3.55 -32.32
N ASN A 161 -10.97 3.74 -32.09
CA ASN A 161 -10.36 5.04 -31.77
C ASN A 161 -10.95 5.71 -30.52
N SER A 162 -11.52 4.93 -29.60
CA SER A 162 -11.94 5.43 -28.29
C SER A 162 -10.74 5.99 -27.53
N PRO A 163 -10.85 7.16 -26.87
CA PRO A 163 -9.81 7.68 -25.99
C PRO A 163 -9.80 6.96 -24.62
N HIS A 164 -10.79 6.10 -24.35
CA HIS A 164 -10.90 5.37 -23.10
C HIS A 164 -10.03 4.11 -23.13
N PRO A 165 -9.33 3.78 -22.03
CA PRO A 165 -8.69 2.48 -21.88
C PRO A 165 -9.70 1.35 -22.00
N VAL A 166 -9.22 0.16 -22.37
CA VAL A 166 -10.06 -1.03 -22.49
C VAL A 166 -10.44 -1.52 -21.09
N PHE A 167 -9.46 -1.80 -20.24
CA PHE A 167 -9.68 -2.12 -18.83
C PHE A 167 -8.40 -2.13 -17.99
N PHE A 168 -8.57 -2.25 -16.68
CA PHE A 168 -7.57 -2.75 -15.74
C PHE A 168 -8.02 -4.15 -15.24
N ALA A 169 -7.09 -5.05 -14.93
CA ALA A 169 -7.40 -6.38 -14.43
C ALA A 169 -6.38 -6.92 -13.41
N LEU A 170 -6.87 -7.80 -12.53
CA LEU A 170 -6.08 -8.68 -11.68
C LEU A 170 -6.17 -10.10 -12.24
N SER A 171 -5.03 -10.63 -12.69
CA SER A 171 -4.89 -11.96 -13.27
C SER A 171 -4.27 -12.92 -12.26
N CYS A 172 -4.95 -14.03 -12.00
CA CYS A 172 -4.39 -15.17 -11.28
C CYS A 172 -3.99 -16.24 -12.31
N HIS A 173 -2.71 -16.59 -12.30
CA HIS A 173 -2.24 -17.77 -12.99
C HIS A 173 -2.30 -18.93 -11.99
N THR A 174 -3.20 -19.87 -12.26
CA THR A 174 -3.47 -20.97 -11.33
C THR A 174 -2.33 -22.01 -11.26
N ASN A 175 -1.46 -22.01 -12.27
CA ASN A 175 -0.27 -22.85 -12.34
C ASN A 175 0.64 -22.30 -13.44
N GLU A 176 1.77 -21.68 -13.07
CA GLU A 176 2.74 -21.15 -14.03
C GLU A 176 3.50 -22.25 -14.79
N LEU A 177 3.54 -23.48 -14.27
CA LEU A 177 4.07 -24.66 -14.98
C LEU A 177 3.03 -25.35 -15.88
N GLY A 178 1.81 -24.79 -15.95
CA GLY A 178 0.73 -25.36 -16.74
C GLY A 178 0.90 -25.11 -18.24
N GLY A 179 0.61 -26.12 -19.05
CA GLY A 179 0.67 -26.05 -20.51
C GLY A 179 1.94 -26.67 -21.09
N ASP A 180 2.16 -26.45 -22.39
CA ASP A 180 3.35 -26.92 -23.09
C ASP A 180 4.44 -25.83 -23.05
N LEU A 181 5.45 -26.02 -22.20
CA LEU A 181 6.55 -25.08 -21.98
C LEU A 181 7.85 -25.72 -22.47
N SER A 182 8.69 -24.94 -23.16
CA SER A 182 10.06 -25.35 -23.45
C SER A 182 10.86 -25.54 -22.16
N ASP A 183 11.93 -26.35 -22.21
CA ASP A 183 12.77 -26.62 -21.05
C ASP A 183 13.38 -25.33 -20.45
N ASP A 184 13.81 -24.40 -21.31
CA ASP A 184 14.36 -23.11 -20.88
C ASP A 184 13.30 -22.26 -20.16
N LEU A 185 12.08 -22.18 -20.69
CA LEU A 185 10.99 -21.41 -20.11
C LEU A 185 10.50 -22.04 -18.79
N ARG A 186 10.50 -23.37 -18.73
CA ARG A 186 10.22 -24.12 -17.49
C ARG A 186 11.23 -23.77 -16.40
N GLN A 187 12.53 -23.67 -16.73
CA GLN A 187 13.55 -23.25 -15.75
C GLN A 187 13.34 -21.81 -15.27
N GLN A 188 13.01 -20.88 -16.17
CA GLN A 188 12.69 -19.49 -15.78
C GLN A 188 11.46 -19.41 -14.87
N VAL A 189 10.42 -20.21 -15.14
CA VAL A 189 9.26 -20.31 -14.26
C VAL A 189 9.65 -20.83 -12.89
N LEU A 190 10.43 -21.92 -12.81
CA LEU A 190 10.91 -22.48 -11.54
C LEU A 190 11.75 -21.49 -10.73
N ALA A 191 12.50 -20.62 -11.41
CA ALA A 191 13.26 -19.53 -10.79
C ALA A 191 12.39 -18.30 -10.42
N ASN A 192 11.08 -18.32 -10.71
CA ASN A 192 10.14 -17.19 -10.55
C ASN A 192 10.53 -15.94 -11.37
N GLU A 193 11.29 -16.12 -12.45
CA GLU A 193 11.77 -15.05 -13.34
C GLU A 193 10.84 -14.81 -14.53
N ALA A 194 9.96 -15.77 -14.86
CA ALA A 194 9.01 -15.64 -15.96
C ALA A 194 8.01 -14.49 -15.76
N SER A 195 7.62 -13.86 -16.87
CA SER A 195 6.67 -12.75 -16.97
C SER A 195 5.56 -13.05 -17.99
N ILE A 196 4.47 -12.26 -18.01
CA ILE A 196 3.38 -12.44 -18.99
C ILE A 196 3.93 -12.45 -20.44
N PRO A 197 4.76 -11.49 -20.89
CA PRO A 197 5.30 -11.50 -22.25
C PRO A 197 6.10 -12.75 -22.59
N SER A 198 6.91 -13.25 -21.65
CA SER A 198 7.73 -14.47 -21.87
C SER A 198 6.88 -15.72 -22.14
N LEU A 199 5.64 -15.74 -21.64
CA LEU A 199 4.68 -16.83 -21.81
C LEU A 199 3.73 -16.61 -23.01
N THR A 200 4.00 -15.62 -23.87
CA THR A 200 3.07 -15.15 -24.90
C THR A 200 3.53 -15.50 -26.31
N SER A 201 2.61 -16.04 -27.12
CA SER A 201 2.83 -16.25 -28.57
C SER A 201 1.87 -15.37 -29.38
N LEU A 202 2.40 -14.59 -30.32
CA LEU A 202 1.62 -13.70 -31.18
C LEU A 202 0.94 -14.46 -32.33
N LEU A 203 -0.17 -13.90 -32.80
CA LEU A 203 -0.91 -14.45 -33.94
C LEU A 203 -0.10 -14.33 -35.24
N PRO A 204 -0.06 -15.37 -36.10
CA PRO A 204 0.60 -15.28 -37.40
C PRO A 204 0.01 -14.16 -38.27
N GLN A 205 0.87 -13.44 -38.99
CA GLN A 205 0.49 -12.25 -39.77
C GLN A 205 -0.60 -12.54 -40.82
N GLU A 206 -0.53 -13.69 -41.50
CA GLU A 206 -1.52 -14.11 -42.49
C GLU A 206 -2.94 -14.17 -41.90
N VAL A 207 -3.06 -14.65 -40.66
CA VAL A 207 -4.35 -14.75 -39.95
C VAL A 207 -4.81 -13.37 -39.47
N ALA A 208 -3.88 -12.51 -39.08
CA ALA A 208 -4.17 -11.13 -38.69
C ALA A 208 -4.78 -10.33 -39.87
N ASP A 209 -4.23 -10.49 -41.08
CA ASP A 209 -4.75 -9.81 -42.28
C ASP A 209 -6.16 -10.29 -42.64
N LEU A 210 -6.43 -11.59 -42.50
CA LEU A 210 -7.77 -12.17 -42.66
C LEU A 210 -8.77 -11.63 -41.63
N LEU A 211 -8.34 -11.50 -40.38
CA LEU A 211 -9.13 -10.94 -39.29
C LEU A 211 -9.54 -9.50 -39.57
N ASP A 212 -8.62 -8.64 -40.00
CA ASP A 212 -8.93 -7.24 -40.29
C ASP A 212 -9.99 -7.11 -41.40
N ALA A 213 -9.89 -7.94 -42.45
CA ALA A 213 -10.88 -8.00 -43.51
C ALA A 213 -12.26 -8.49 -43.01
N ALA A 214 -12.30 -9.50 -42.14
CA ALA A 214 -13.55 -10.04 -41.58
C ALA A 214 -14.22 -9.05 -40.60
N MET A 215 -13.43 -8.40 -39.75
CA MET A 215 -13.89 -7.35 -38.83
C MET A 215 -14.47 -6.16 -39.58
N ALA A 216 -13.87 -5.75 -40.71
CA ALA A 216 -14.40 -4.68 -41.55
C ALA A 216 -15.77 -5.00 -42.16
N LYS A 217 -16.07 -6.29 -42.39
CA LYS A 217 -17.35 -6.76 -42.94
C LYS A 217 -18.41 -7.02 -41.86
N GLY A 218 -18.06 -6.97 -40.57
CA GLY A 218 -18.99 -7.20 -39.46
C GLY A 218 -19.54 -8.64 -39.39
N GLN A 219 -18.78 -9.63 -39.89
CA GLN A 219 -19.23 -11.02 -40.05
C GLN A 219 -18.94 -11.92 -38.83
N ILE A 220 -18.69 -11.35 -37.66
CA ILE A 220 -18.21 -12.10 -36.48
C ILE A 220 -19.32 -12.20 -35.43
N ALA A 221 -19.54 -13.42 -34.95
CA ALA A 221 -20.50 -13.71 -33.89
C ALA A 221 -20.14 -12.89 -32.64
N THR A 222 -21.06 -12.04 -32.20
CA THR A 222 -20.85 -11.11 -31.09
C THR A 222 -21.98 -11.24 -30.08
N VAL A 223 -21.62 -11.37 -28.81
CA VAL A 223 -22.55 -11.40 -27.68
C VAL A 223 -22.42 -10.09 -26.91
N ASP A 224 -23.54 -9.39 -26.73
CA ASP A 224 -23.61 -8.18 -25.90
C ASP A 224 -24.05 -8.53 -24.48
N LEU A 225 -23.18 -8.28 -23.49
CA LEU A 225 -23.56 -8.32 -22.09
C LEU A 225 -23.92 -6.91 -21.59
N SER A 226 -24.91 -6.81 -20.71
CA SER A 226 -25.29 -5.56 -20.06
C SER A 226 -25.95 -5.79 -18.70
N LEU A 227 -25.85 -4.81 -17.80
CA LEU A 227 -26.46 -4.83 -16.47
C LEU A 227 -27.67 -3.88 -16.35
N GLU A 228 -27.54 -2.64 -16.81
CA GLU A 228 -28.56 -1.59 -16.56
C GLU A 228 -29.62 -1.47 -17.66
N ALA A 229 -29.21 -1.61 -18.92
CA ALA A 229 -30.08 -1.37 -20.07
C ALA A 229 -29.87 -2.44 -21.16
N PRO A 230 -30.93 -2.88 -21.85
CA PRO A 230 -30.79 -3.83 -22.94
C PRO A 230 -29.88 -3.31 -24.07
N PRO A 231 -29.13 -4.20 -24.75
CA PRO A 231 -28.37 -3.84 -25.94
C PRO A 231 -29.23 -3.17 -27.01
N GLY A 232 -28.68 -2.15 -27.68
CA GLY A 232 -29.37 -1.45 -28.77
C GLY A 232 -30.42 -0.40 -28.36
N THR A 233 -30.58 -0.14 -27.05
CA THR A 233 -31.53 0.88 -26.56
C THR A 233 -30.92 2.29 -26.52
N LEU A 234 -31.77 3.31 -26.67
CA LEU A 234 -31.37 4.72 -26.49
C LEU A 234 -30.86 5.00 -25.07
N GLN A 235 -31.46 4.35 -24.06
CA GLN A 235 -31.01 4.43 -22.68
C GLN A 235 -29.54 3.99 -22.54
N ARG A 236 -29.16 2.86 -23.15
CA ARG A 236 -27.77 2.38 -23.17
C ARG A 236 -26.84 3.41 -23.80
N ALA A 237 -27.22 3.98 -24.94
CA ALA A 237 -26.41 4.99 -25.64
C ALA A 237 -26.19 6.26 -24.78
N MET A 238 -27.22 6.75 -24.10
CA MET A 238 -27.12 7.90 -23.20
C MET A 238 -26.22 7.59 -22.00
N CYS A 239 -26.41 6.43 -21.35
CA CYS A 239 -25.57 5.99 -20.23
C CYS A 239 -24.09 5.88 -20.64
N TYR A 240 -23.81 5.29 -21.80
CA TYR A 240 -22.44 5.14 -22.30
C TYR A 240 -21.78 6.50 -22.56
N THR A 241 -22.53 7.45 -23.12
CA THR A 241 -22.03 8.81 -23.38
C THR A 241 -21.72 9.55 -22.07
N ALA A 242 -22.60 9.44 -21.08
CA ALA A 242 -22.39 10.02 -19.75
C ALA A 242 -21.16 9.41 -19.06
N ARG A 243 -21.03 8.07 -19.09
CA ARG A 243 -19.88 7.34 -18.55
C ARG A 243 -18.58 7.78 -19.21
N GLY A 244 -18.53 7.85 -20.54
CA GLY A 244 -17.34 8.32 -21.28
C GLY A 244 -16.96 9.75 -20.91
N SER A 245 -17.93 10.66 -20.86
CA SER A 245 -17.68 12.07 -20.52
C SER A 245 -17.12 12.22 -19.10
N VAL A 246 -17.76 11.61 -18.10
CA VAL A 246 -17.28 11.62 -16.71
C VAL A 246 -15.92 10.91 -16.59
N GLY A 247 -15.72 9.80 -17.31
CA GLY A 247 -14.46 9.05 -17.32
C GLY A 247 -13.28 9.84 -17.87
N THR A 248 -13.50 10.73 -18.83
CA THR A 248 -12.44 11.63 -19.32
C THR A 248 -11.99 12.59 -18.21
N ILE A 249 -12.93 13.14 -17.45
CA ILE A 249 -12.65 14.06 -16.33
C ILE A 249 -11.94 13.33 -15.20
N LEU A 250 -12.52 12.22 -14.72
CA LEU A 250 -11.98 11.47 -13.59
C LEU A 250 -10.65 10.77 -13.92
N GLY A 251 -10.46 10.32 -15.17
CA GLY A 251 -9.18 9.77 -15.63
C GLY A 251 -8.06 10.81 -15.57
N LYS A 252 -8.30 12.03 -16.06
CA LYS A 252 -7.33 13.14 -15.96
C LYS A 252 -7.05 13.52 -14.51
N TRP A 253 -8.07 13.55 -13.65
CA TRP A 253 -7.90 13.83 -12.23
C TRP A 253 -7.06 12.75 -11.54
N GLY A 254 -7.32 11.47 -11.82
CA GLY A 254 -6.56 10.34 -11.31
C GLY A 254 -5.09 10.38 -11.72
N ALA A 255 -4.80 10.72 -12.98
CA ALA A 255 -3.44 10.89 -13.46
C ALA A 255 -2.71 12.08 -12.80
N TRP A 256 -3.40 13.19 -12.56
CA TRP A 256 -2.82 14.37 -11.91
C TRP A 256 -2.51 14.14 -10.43
N ARG A 257 -3.40 13.46 -9.71
CA ARG A 257 -3.25 13.14 -8.30
C ARG A 257 -2.33 11.92 -8.16
N ARG A 258 -1.00 12.12 -8.18
CA ARG A 258 0.03 11.08 -7.99
C ARG A 258 -0.48 9.96 -7.07
N ALA A 259 -0.53 8.73 -7.58
CA ALA A 259 -1.06 7.59 -6.82
C ALA A 259 -0.22 7.38 -5.55
N LYS A 260 -0.82 7.61 -4.39
CA LYS A 260 -0.18 7.36 -3.09
C LYS A 260 -0.72 6.05 -2.52
N GLY A 261 0.18 5.31 -1.88
CA GLY A 261 -0.13 4.20 -0.98
C GLY A 261 0.43 4.51 0.41
N PHE A 262 -0.06 3.81 1.42
CA PHE A 262 0.45 3.92 2.77
C PHE A 262 0.62 2.50 3.32
N VAL A 263 1.79 2.21 3.89
CA VAL A 263 2.05 1.00 4.67
C VAL A 263 2.35 1.47 6.09
N SER A 264 1.69 0.87 7.07
CA SER A 264 1.92 1.15 8.49
C SER A 264 2.35 -0.14 9.19
N HIS A 265 3.54 -0.14 9.77
CA HIS A 265 3.99 -1.20 10.65
C HIS A 265 3.65 -0.80 12.08
N HIS A 266 2.86 -1.64 12.76
CA HIS A 266 2.71 -1.56 14.20
C HIS A 266 3.75 -2.52 14.78
N GLY A 267 4.81 -1.98 15.40
CA GLY A 267 5.87 -2.80 15.98
C GLY A 267 5.32 -3.79 17.01
N ASP A 268 5.84 -5.02 16.99
CA ASP A 268 5.42 -6.09 17.89
C ASP A 268 5.50 -5.67 19.36
N GLY A 269 4.35 -5.54 20.02
CA GLY A 269 4.20 -5.77 21.45
C GLY A 269 4.88 -4.83 22.46
N ALA A 270 5.55 -3.74 22.06
CA ALA A 270 6.16 -2.82 23.01
C ALA A 270 5.10 -1.95 23.73
N GLU A 271 4.46 -2.54 24.75
CA GLU A 271 3.53 -1.88 25.65
C GLU A 271 4.27 -0.81 26.46
N VAL A 272 3.78 0.43 26.41
CA VAL A 272 4.27 1.50 27.29
C VAL A 272 3.46 1.42 28.58
N ARG A 273 4.12 1.22 29.71
CA ARG A 273 3.48 1.10 31.03
C ARG A 273 3.73 2.36 31.85
N GLU A 274 2.66 2.89 32.43
CA GLU A 274 2.75 3.93 33.45
C GLU A 274 3.21 3.31 34.78
N LEU A 275 4.12 3.98 35.48
CA LEU A 275 4.54 3.63 36.83
C LEU A 275 3.87 4.58 37.82
N ASP A 276 3.53 4.07 39.01
CA ASP A 276 2.92 4.86 40.08
C ASP A 276 3.85 5.98 40.60
N ALA A 277 5.17 5.80 40.47
CA ALA A 277 6.18 6.77 40.88
C ALA A 277 7.46 6.63 40.04
N ALA A 278 8.29 7.67 40.05
CA ALA A 278 9.59 7.64 39.39
C ALA A 278 10.52 6.56 40.00
N PRO A 279 11.24 5.76 39.17
CA PRO A 279 12.10 4.68 39.63
C PRO A 279 13.17 5.10 40.64
N ALA A 280 13.52 4.19 41.55
CA ALA A 280 14.61 4.39 42.50
C ALA A 280 15.93 4.76 41.77
N GLY A 281 16.59 5.83 42.23
CA GLY A 281 17.79 6.37 41.60
C GLY A 281 17.55 7.16 40.30
N SER A 282 16.29 7.48 39.96
CA SER A 282 16.00 8.42 38.88
C SER A 282 16.50 9.82 39.22
N LEU A 283 17.16 10.49 38.27
CA LEU A 283 17.54 11.90 38.43
C LEU A 283 16.31 12.81 38.62
N LEU A 284 15.12 12.35 38.20
CA LEU A 284 13.88 13.08 38.40
C LEU A 284 13.56 13.30 39.88
N LEU A 285 13.93 12.35 40.76
CA LEU A 285 13.65 12.43 42.20
C LEU A 285 14.36 13.61 42.87
N LYS A 286 15.54 13.99 42.37
CA LYS A 286 16.33 15.15 42.84
C LYS A 286 15.76 16.49 42.36
N GLN A 287 14.90 16.47 41.35
CA GLN A 287 14.33 17.69 40.80
C GLN A 287 13.19 18.19 41.69
N PHE A 288 13.26 19.48 42.05
CA PHE A 288 12.37 20.14 43.01
C PHE A 288 12.45 19.61 44.45
N GLU A 289 13.56 18.95 44.82
CA GLU A 289 13.79 18.51 46.19
C GLU A 289 13.64 19.68 47.19
N GLY A 290 12.90 19.45 48.28
CA GLY A 290 12.56 20.48 49.27
C GLY A 290 11.52 21.51 48.83
N THR A 291 10.93 21.40 47.63
CA THR A 291 9.86 22.28 47.15
C THR A 291 8.65 21.49 46.64
N PRO A 292 7.42 21.96 46.85
CA PRO A 292 6.24 21.24 46.38
C PRO A 292 6.14 21.26 44.85
N PHE A 293 5.85 20.11 44.26
CA PHE A 293 5.42 19.94 42.87
C PHE A 293 3.95 19.50 42.84
N HIS A 294 3.31 19.57 41.67
CA HIS A 294 1.87 19.36 41.52
C HIS A 294 1.50 18.17 40.65
N HIS A 295 2.37 17.80 39.70
CA HIS A 295 2.15 16.66 38.81
C HIS A 295 3.44 15.85 38.67
N GLU A 296 3.29 14.53 38.70
CA GLU A 296 4.34 13.56 38.38
C GLU A 296 3.73 12.42 37.56
N ASP A 297 4.40 12.04 36.48
CA ASP A 297 4.13 10.81 35.74
C ASP A 297 5.45 10.15 35.33
N THR A 298 5.44 8.83 35.13
CA THR A 298 6.59 8.10 34.57
C THR A 298 6.11 6.93 33.75
N PHE A 299 6.68 6.78 32.57
CA PHE A 299 6.37 5.72 31.64
C PHE A 299 7.62 4.91 31.31
N THR A 300 7.44 3.61 31.13
CA THR A 300 8.50 2.68 30.77
C THR A 300 8.12 1.86 29.56
N LEU A 301 9.12 1.46 28.79
CA LEU A 301 9.00 0.55 27.66
C LEU A 301 10.23 -0.37 27.69
N THR A 302 9.97 -1.68 27.74
CA THR A 302 11.01 -2.72 27.80
C THR A 302 11.02 -3.53 26.51
N MET A 303 12.21 -3.90 26.05
CA MET A 303 12.38 -4.75 24.88
C MET A 303 13.75 -5.42 24.85
N PRO A 304 13.90 -6.49 24.04
CA PRO A 304 15.17 -7.18 23.90
C PRO A 304 16.27 -6.22 23.41
N LEU A 305 17.45 -6.32 24.02
CA LEU A 305 18.64 -5.57 23.61
C LEU A 305 19.06 -5.94 22.18
N SER A 306 18.74 -7.15 21.72
CA SER A 306 18.98 -7.62 20.34
C SER A 306 18.28 -6.78 19.27
N ASN A 307 17.28 -5.97 19.64
CA ASN A 307 16.58 -5.08 18.71
C ASN A 307 17.37 -3.79 18.42
N PHE A 308 18.57 -3.63 19.00
CA PHE A 308 19.42 -2.45 18.86
C PHE A 308 20.84 -2.84 18.45
N GLN A 309 21.52 -1.94 17.75
CA GLN A 309 22.95 -2.11 17.45
C GLN A 309 23.82 -1.74 18.66
N GLU A 310 23.31 -0.83 19.50
CA GLU A 310 24.02 -0.25 20.61
C GLU A 310 24.10 -1.21 21.80
N SER A 311 25.31 -1.39 22.32
CA SER A 311 25.59 -2.32 23.42
C SER A 311 25.68 -1.66 24.80
N ASN A 312 25.58 -0.33 24.88
CA ASN A 312 25.69 0.41 26.14
C ASN A 312 24.59 1.47 26.30
N ALA A 313 24.26 1.81 27.56
CA ALA A 313 23.14 2.66 27.90
C ALA A 313 23.28 4.10 27.38
N THR A 314 24.49 4.65 27.35
CA THR A 314 24.73 6.01 26.82
C THR A 314 24.42 6.09 25.32
N ALA A 315 24.83 5.09 24.54
CA ALA A 315 24.54 5.02 23.11
C ALA A 315 23.04 4.79 22.84
N LEU A 316 22.41 3.89 23.59
CA LEU A 316 20.96 3.65 23.54
C LEU A 316 20.16 4.93 23.87
N LEU A 317 20.55 5.65 24.92
CA LEU A 317 19.92 6.92 25.29
C LEU A 317 20.13 7.98 24.21
N THR A 318 21.31 8.03 23.59
CA THR A 318 21.61 8.94 22.47
C THR A 318 20.65 8.69 21.30
N ARG A 319 20.43 7.43 20.91
CA ARG A 319 19.46 7.07 19.86
C ARG A 319 18.03 7.40 20.22
N LEU A 320 17.66 7.19 21.48
CA LEU A 320 16.34 7.56 21.97
C LEU A 320 16.10 9.07 21.85
N LEU A 321 17.10 9.90 22.20
CA LEU A 321 17.03 11.35 22.07
C LEU A 321 16.92 11.80 20.59
N ASP A 322 17.65 11.15 19.68
CA ASP A 322 17.49 11.34 18.24
C ASP A 322 16.05 11.04 17.80
N GLY A 323 15.49 9.92 18.26
CA GLY A 323 14.10 9.52 17.96
C GLY A 323 13.06 10.55 18.39
N PHE A 324 13.23 11.24 19.52
CA PHE A 324 12.34 12.31 19.94
C PHE A 324 12.36 13.54 19.02
N MET A 325 13.49 13.80 18.36
CA MET A 325 13.68 14.95 17.46
C MET A 325 13.30 14.62 16.02
N GLU A 326 13.69 13.45 15.53
CA GLU A 326 13.59 13.06 14.12
C GLU A 326 12.28 12.33 13.81
N ASN A 327 11.66 11.69 14.80
CA ASN A 327 10.39 10.98 14.65
C ASN A 327 9.29 11.45 15.62
N PRO A 328 8.98 12.75 15.72
CA PRO A 328 7.90 13.21 16.58
C PRO A 328 6.53 12.74 16.05
N PRO A 329 5.64 12.19 16.90
CA PRO A 329 4.34 11.72 16.47
C PRO A 329 3.50 12.87 15.88
N ARG A 330 3.03 12.72 14.63
CA ARG A 330 2.29 13.77 13.91
C ARG A 330 1.09 14.32 14.68
N GLY A 331 0.37 13.47 15.40
CA GLY A 331 -0.77 13.90 16.22
C GLY A 331 -0.33 14.83 17.37
N VAL A 332 0.77 14.49 18.05
CA VAL A 332 1.36 15.34 19.10
C VAL A 332 1.86 16.65 18.51
N THR A 333 2.54 16.62 17.36
CA THR A 333 3.01 17.84 16.67
C THR A 333 1.86 18.79 16.33
N ARG A 334 0.73 18.26 15.84
CA ARG A 334 -0.48 19.06 15.57
C ARG A 334 -1.07 19.67 16.84
N MET A 335 -1.15 18.91 17.93
CA MET A 335 -1.60 19.43 19.22
C MET A 335 -0.69 20.55 19.73
N MET A 336 0.63 20.41 19.57
CA MET A 336 1.58 21.45 19.92
C MET A 336 1.43 22.70 19.07
N ALA A 337 1.14 22.56 17.76
CA ALA A 337 0.85 23.70 16.90
C ALA A 337 -0.40 24.47 17.38
N VAL A 338 -1.48 23.76 17.75
CA VAL A 338 -2.70 24.37 18.30
C VAL A 338 -2.41 25.06 19.64
N ARG A 339 -1.73 24.38 20.57
CA ARG A 339 -1.30 24.97 21.86
C ARG A 339 -0.51 26.25 21.61
N ASN A 340 0.51 26.20 20.76
CA ASN A 340 1.38 27.33 20.47
C ASN A 340 0.60 28.51 19.88
N ALA A 341 -0.39 28.26 19.01
CA ALA A 341 -1.25 29.30 18.48
C ALA A 341 -2.10 29.98 19.58
N LEU A 342 -2.66 29.20 20.51
CA LEU A 342 -3.49 29.70 21.61
C LEU A 342 -2.69 30.49 22.66
N VAL A 343 -1.46 30.07 22.96
CA VAL A 343 -0.66 30.67 24.04
C VAL A 343 0.27 31.80 23.57
N ARG A 344 0.46 31.97 22.25
CA ARG A 344 1.33 33.01 21.69
C ARG A 344 0.95 34.44 22.13
N PRO A 345 -0.34 34.84 22.16
CA PRO A 345 -0.73 36.18 22.64
C PRO A 345 -0.41 36.40 24.13
N MET A 346 -0.33 35.32 24.92
CA MET A 346 -0.03 35.38 26.36
C MET A 346 1.48 35.43 26.65
N GLY A 347 2.32 35.38 25.61
CA GLY A 347 3.77 35.42 25.73
C GLY A 347 4.35 34.23 26.50
N LEU A 348 3.76 33.04 26.31
CA LEU A 348 4.29 31.76 26.82
C LEU A 348 5.29 31.17 25.82
N ARG A 349 6.18 30.29 26.29
CA ARG A 349 7.17 29.63 25.43
C ARG A 349 6.49 28.67 24.45
N THR A 350 6.86 28.79 23.18
CA THR A 350 6.43 27.90 22.09
C THR A 350 7.60 27.05 21.61
N SER A 351 7.35 25.78 21.31
CA SER A 351 8.32 24.86 20.70
C SER A 351 7.59 23.87 19.81
N PRO A 352 8.16 23.47 18.65
CA PRO A 352 7.57 22.43 17.82
C PRO A 352 7.63 21.05 18.50
N LEU A 353 8.60 20.83 19.39
CA LEU A 353 8.61 19.70 20.33
C LEU A 353 7.89 20.12 21.61
N GLY A 354 6.81 19.42 21.96
CA GLY A 354 6.10 19.65 23.21
C GLY A 354 6.90 19.23 24.45
N CYS A 355 6.37 19.55 25.64
CA CYS A 355 6.74 18.79 26.83
C CYS A 355 6.41 17.30 26.56
N PRO A 356 7.25 16.35 27.00
CA PRO A 356 8.30 16.50 28.02
C PRO A 356 9.73 16.78 27.50
N VAL A 357 9.97 16.83 26.18
CA VAL A 357 11.32 16.89 25.59
C VAL A 357 11.65 18.22 24.90
N SER A 358 10.82 19.26 25.09
CA SER A 358 10.94 20.53 24.37
C SER A 358 12.29 21.25 24.54
N SER A 359 13.06 20.93 25.60
CA SER A 359 14.37 21.54 25.84
C SER A 359 15.47 21.04 24.91
N LEU A 360 15.27 19.93 24.19
CA LEU A 360 16.24 19.43 23.21
C LEU A 360 16.51 20.42 22.07
N LEU A 361 15.59 21.34 21.81
CA LEU A 361 15.73 22.42 20.83
C LEU A 361 16.16 23.76 21.46
N SER A 362 16.57 23.77 22.73
CA SER A 362 17.04 24.99 23.39
C SER A 362 18.34 25.49 22.77
N PRO A 363 18.53 26.80 22.56
CA PRO A 363 19.81 27.37 22.12
C PRO A 363 20.88 27.36 23.23
N ASP A 364 20.50 27.08 24.49
CA ASP A 364 21.43 26.99 25.62
C ASP A 364 22.29 25.72 25.51
N LYS A 365 23.58 25.90 25.23
CA LYS A 365 24.58 24.83 25.07
C LYS A 365 25.54 24.73 26.26
N SER A 366 25.20 25.29 27.42
CA SER A 366 26.06 25.29 28.61
C SER A 366 26.42 23.88 29.11
N ARG A 367 25.51 22.92 28.94
CA ARG A 367 25.70 21.50 29.25
C ARG A 367 25.13 20.64 28.13
N LEU A 368 25.96 19.76 27.57
CA LEU A 368 25.59 18.89 26.47
C LEU A 368 25.79 17.41 26.84
N PHE A 369 24.76 16.59 26.63
CA PHE A 369 24.89 15.13 26.63
C PHE A 369 25.32 14.66 25.24
N ALA A 370 26.27 13.72 25.21
CA ALA A 370 26.92 13.23 23.98
C ALA A 370 27.44 14.36 23.05
N ASN A 371 27.81 15.52 23.61
CA ASN A 371 28.20 16.74 22.88
C ASN A 371 27.16 17.26 21.87
N ARG A 372 25.89 16.83 21.98
CA ARG A 372 24.83 17.15 21.01
C ARG A 372 23.60 17.75 21.67
N PHE A 373 23.11 17.15 22.76
CA PHE A 373 21.80 17.48 23.31
C PHE A 373 21.91 18.40 24.54
N PRO A 374 21.23 19.55 24.57
CA PRO A 374 21.20 20.43 25.74
C PRO A 374 20.43 19.77 26.89
N VAL A 375 21.11 19.60 28.03
CA VAL A 375 20.58 18.94 29.23
C VAL A 375 20.83 19.77 30.47
N LEU A 376 19.96 19.66 31.47
CA LEU A 376 20.16 20.30 32.77
C LEU A 376 21.12 19.49 33.66
N GLU A 377 20.97 18.17 33.61
CA GLU A 377 21.76 17.20 34.38
C GLU A 377 21.88 15.90 33.59
N GLN A 378 22.95 15.14 33.85
CA GLN A 378 23.19 13.83 33.24
C GLN A 378 23.89 12.91 34.22
N SER A 379 23.68 11.61 34.11
CA SER A 379 24.35 10.59 34.90
C SER A 379 24.48 9.31 34.10
N ALA A 380 25.66 8.70 34.14
CA ALA A 380 25.91 7.34 33.69
C ALA A 380 26.59 6.57 34.82
N ASP A 381 26.27 5.28 34.96
CA ASP A 381 26.97 4.42 35.92
C ASP A 381 28.35 3.97 35.38
N ALA A 382 29.19 3.46 36.27
CA ALA A 382 30.58 3.10 35.94
C ALA A 382 30.68 2.00 34.85
N HIS A 383 29.67 1.15 34.75
CA HIS A 383 29.60 0.07 33.77
C HIS A 383 28.82 0.43 32.50
N ASN A 384 28.30 1.66 32.41
CA ASN A 384 27.47 2.15 31.30
C ASN A 384 26.25 1.26 31.01
N MET A 385 25.71 0.67 32.07
CA MET A 385 24.48 -0.13 32.08
C MET A 385 23.26 0.75 32.35
N ARG A 386 23.44 1.96 32.86
CA ARG A 386 22.38 2.95 33.05
C ARG A 386 22.89 4.33 32.67
N ALA A 387 22.12 5.02 31.82
CA ALA A 387 22.32 6.42 31.45
C ALA A 387 21.01 7.19 31.62
N GLN A 388 21.11 8.43 32.11
CA GLN A 388 19.97 9.29 32.40
C GLN A 388 20.31 10.74 32.05
N VAL A 389 19.34 11.47 31.50
CA VAL A 389 19.42 12.91 31.29
C VAL A 389 18.19 13.60 31.86
N VAL A 390 18.38 14.81 32.37
CA VAL A 390 17.31 15.71 32.79
C VAL A 390 17.14 16.80 31.75
N LEU A 391 15.93 16.86 31.21
CA LEU A 391 15.41 17.87 30.31
C LEU A 391 14.48 18.79 31.10
N GLY A 392 14.24 19.99 30.60
CA GLY A 392 13.33 20.90 31.29
C GLY A 392 13.38 22.32 30.76
N ALA A 393 12.29 23.04 31.02
CA ALA A 393 12.24 24.47 30.82
C ALA A 393 11.34 25.13 31.86
N ASP A 394 11.67 26.38 32.15
CA ASP A 394 10.89 27.25 33.02
C ASP A 394 10.10 28.25 32.17
N ASP A 395 8.82 28.43 32.51
CA ASP A 395 7.91 29.39 31.90
C ASP A 395 7.23 30.24 32.99
N LYS A 396 6.40 31.21 32.62
CA LYS A 396 5.69 32.11 33.54
C LYS A 396 4.73 31.36 34.48
N HIS A 397 4.13 30.29 34.00
CA HIS A 397 3.05 29.58 34.69
C HIS A 397 3.46 28.23 35.27
N LEU A 398 4.53 27.61 34.75
CA LEU A 398 5.04 26.34 35.23
C LEU A 398 6.56 26.23 35.10
N SER A 399 7.12 25.35 35.91
CA SER A 399 8.47 24.81 35.77
C SER A 399 8.32 23.31 35.57
N PHE A 400 8.79 22.78 34.44
CA PHE A 400 8.77 21.33 34.22
C PHE A 400 10.18 20.77 34.13
N ARG A 401 10.33 19.54 34.62
CA ARG A 401 11.54 18.73 34.51
C ARG A 401 11.11 17.36 34.01
N SER A 402 11.89 16.80 33.11
CA SER A 402 11.66 15.47 32.57
C SER A 402 12.94 14.68 32.64
N CYS A 403 12.86 13.41 32.98
CA CYS A 403 14.00 12.51 32.96
C CYS A 403 13.79 11.45 31.89
N VAL A 404 14.79 11.35 31.01
CA VAL A 404 14.86 10.29 30.00
C VAL A 404 16.00 9.36 30.42
N ALA A 405 15.74 8.06 30.46
CA ALA A 405 16.75 7.08 30.81
C ALA A 405 16.73 5.87 29.88
N ALA A 406 17.91 5.26 29.74
CA ALA A 406 18.08 3.92 29.20
C ALA A 406 18.81 3.07 30.25
N ARG A 407 18.30 1.86 30.50
CA ARG A 407 18.87 0.92 31.46
C ARG A 407 18.89 -0.47 30.87
N ILE A 408 20.08 -1.06 30.77
CA ILE A 408 20.25 -2.46 30.38
C ILE A 408 20.01 -3.31 31.63
N VAL A 409 19.06 -4.23 31.53
CA VAL A 409 18.61 -5.11 32.61
C VAL A 409 19.18 -6.51 32.40
N GLN A 410 19.38 -7.26 33.49
CA GLN A 410 19.78 -8.66 33.41
C GLN A 410 18.78 -9.46 32.56
N GLY A 411 19.28 -10.39 31.75
CA GLY A 411 18.47 -11.17 30.79
C GLY A 411 18.40 -10.58 29.38
N GLY A 412 19.30 -9.66 29.02
CA GLY A 412 19.41 -9.15 27.64
C GLY A 412 18.27 -8.22 27.25
N GLN A 413 17.68 -7.51 28.21
CA GLN A 413 16.60 -6.54 28.00
C GLN A 413 17.11 -5.11 28.19
N VAL A 414 16.51 -4.16 27.49
CA VAL A 414 16.68 -2.73 27.72
C VAL A 414 15.34 -2.14 28.14
N GLU A 415 15.38 -1.32 29.19
CA GLU A 415 14.28 -0.51 29.67
C GLU A 415 14.56 0.97 29.35
N PHE A 416 13.64 1.59 28.62
CA PHE A 416 13.60 3.03 28.43
C PHE A 416 12.55 3.64 29.33
N SER A 417 12.87 4.75 29.98
CA SER A 417 11.90 5.48 30.80
C SER A 417 11.82 6.95 30.43
N LEU A 418 10.61 7.49 30.45
CA LEU A 418 10.32 8.91 30.30
C LEU A 418 9.39 9.34 31.43
N GLY A 419 9.91 10.13 32.36
CA GLY A 419 9.14 10.69 33.46
C GLY A 419 9.18 12.20 33.49
N SER A 420 8.14 12.81 34.06
CA SER A 420 8.01 14.26 34.17
C SER A 420 7.53 14.68 35.56
N ARG A 421 8.05 15.82 36.01
CA ARG A 421 7.59 16.57 37.19
C ARG A 421 7.26 17.99 36.80
N VAL A 422 6.12 18.48 37.26
CA VAL A 422 5.68 19.86 37.01
C VAL A 422 5.36 20.58 38.30
N ARG A 423 5.92 21.77 38.45
CA ARG A 423 5.57 22.74 39.49
C ARG A 423 4.82 23.90 38.88
N CYS A 424 3.56 24.09 39.27
CA CYS A 424 2.74 25.23 38.88
C CYS A 424 3.13 26.46 39.71
N LYS A 425 3.41 27.58 39.04
CA LYS A 425 3.80 28.85 39.69
C LYS A 425 2.60 29.69 40.11
N ASN A 426 1.45 29.50 39.47
CA ASN A 426 0.23 30.30 39.69
C ASN A 426 -1.04 29.49 39.38
N ALA A 427 -2.20 30.08 39.62
CA ALA A 427 -3.51 29.44 39.39
C ALA A 427 -3.73 29.03 37.92
N PHE A 428 -3.29 29.86 36.98
CA PHE A 428 -3.34 29.53 35.55
C PHE A 428 -2.54 28.26 35.23
N GLY A 429 -1.34 28.11 35.81
CA GLY A 429 -0.53 26.90 35.67
C GLY A 429 -1.22 25.65 36.22
N ARG A 430 -1.98 25.76 37.31
CA ARG A 430 -2.74 24.63 37.88
C ARG A 430 -3.91 24.23 36.98
N PHE A 431 -4.67 25.23 36.50
CA PHE A 431 -5.77 24.99 35.55
C PHE A 431 -5.26 24.37 34.24
N TYR A 432 -4.16 24.89 33.70
CA TYR A 432 -3.53 24.36 32.49
C TYR A 432 -3.16 22.89 32.66
N MET A 433 -2.46 22.54 33.74
CA MET A 433 -2.07 21.14 33.98
C MET A 433 -3.28 20.25 34.15
N TRP A 434 -4.29 20.65 34.93
CA TRP A 434 -5.54 19.89 35.06
C TRP A 434 -6.20 19.61 33.70
N ALA A 435 -6.23 20.60 32.80
CA ALA A 435 -6.86 20.46 31.49
C ALA A 435 -6.10 19.50 30.54
N ILE A 436 -4.77 19.39 30.68
CA ILE A 436 -3.95 18.57 29.78
C ILE A 436 -3.53 17.22 30.36
N ASP A 437 -3.58 17.03 31.68
CA ASP A 437 -2.97 15.89 32.40
C ASP A 437 -3.45 14.54 31.84
N ARG A 438 -4.77 14.37 31.66
CA ARG A 438 -5.33 13.13 31.09
C ARG A 438 -4.78 12.84 29.69
N THR A 439 -4.76 13.83 28.81
CA THR A 439 -4.28 13.66 27.44
C THR A 439 -2.76 13.48 27.41
N HIS A 440 -2.04 14.13 28.33
CA HIS A 440 -0.60 13.98 28.49
C HIS A 440 -0.25 12.53 28.83
N ARG A 441 -0.86 11.99 29.89
CA ARG A 441 -0.64 10.61 30.37
C ARG A 441 -1.15 9.56 29.40
N ALA A 442 -2.36 9.71 28.87
CA ALA A 442 -2.98 8.67 28.04
C ALA A 442 -2.44 8.63 26.61
N TYR A 443 -1.90 9.75 26.10
CA TYR A 443 -1.55 9.86 24.68
C TYR A 443 -0.17 10.47 24.43
N VAL A 444 0.13 11.68 24.95
CA VAL A 444 1.35 12.40 24.58
C VAL A 444 2.61 11.63 24.99
N THR A 445 2.79 11.35 26.29
CA THR A 445 4.02 10.73 26.80
C THR A 445 4.21 9.30 26.28
N PRO A 446 3.18 8.43 26.28
CA PRO A 446 3.34 7.08 25.73
C PRO A 446 3.64 7.07 24.24
N THR A 447 2.99 7.92 23.45
CA THR A 447 3.22 7.96 22.00
C THR A 447 4.59 8.52 21.66
N MET A 448 5.05 9.54 22.38
CA MET A 448 6.40 10.10 22.23
C MET A 448 7.45 9.02 22.54
N LEU A 449 7.34 8.33 23.68
CA LEU A 449 8.29 7.27 24.05
C LEU A 449 8.28 6.13 23.03
N ARG A 450 7.10 5.65 22.62
CA ARG A 450 6.97 4.58 21.63
C ARG A 450 7.61 4.92 20.29
N MET A 451 7.37 6.12 19.75
CA MET A 451 7.92 6.53 18.46
C MET A 451 9.43 6.77 18.50
N ALA A 452 9.94 7.29 19.62
CA ALA A 452 11.37 7.47 19.81
C ALA A 452 12.10 6.12 19.90
N VAL A 453 11.53 5.14 20.63
CA VAL A 453 12.09 3.78 20.71
C VAL A 453 12.01 3.08 19.35
N ALA A 454 10.88 3.16 18.65
CA ALA A 454 10.75 2.58 17.31
C ALA A 454 11.78 3.15 16.32
N HIS A 455 12.07 4.45 16.40
CA HIS A 455 13.12 5.07 15.59
C HIS A 455 14.52 4.54 15.93
N ALA A 456 14.78 4.30 17.21
CA ALA A 456 16.04 3.71 17.67
C ALA A 456 16.21 2.25 17.21
N GLN A 457 15.11 1.50 17.00
CA GLN A 457 15.15 0.12 16.45
C GLN A 457 15.45 0.07 14.94
N ILE A 458 14.82 0.94 14.13
CA ILE A 458 14.86 0.88 12.65
C ILE A 458 16.29 1.04 12.08
N HIS A 459 17.21 1.58 12.86
CA HIS A 459 18.62 1.69 12.46
C HIS A 459 19.45 0.44 12.80
N ALA A 460 18.86 -0.63 13.34
CA ALA A 460 19.42 -1.98 13.30
C ALA A 460 19.26 -2.57 11.88
N PRO A 461 20.26 -3.27 11.33
CA PRO A 461 20.13 -3.83 9.98
C PRO A 461 18.98 -4.83 9.96
N ALA A 462 18.27 -4.91 8.85
CA ALA A 462 17.07 -5.73 8.64
C ALA A 462 17.30 -7.27 8.73
N ASP A 463 18.47 -7.73 9.15
CA ASP A 463 18.84 -9.16 9.11
C ASP A 463 18.44 -9.96 10.36
N ALA A 464 17.74 -9.37 11.33
CA ALA A 464 17.41 -10.05 12.60
C ALA A 464 15.93 -10.45 12.78
N LEU A 465 15.06 -10.27 11.78
CA LEU A 465 13.65 -10.74 11.82
C LEU A 465 13.41 -12.04 11.05
N GLY A 466 14.47 -12.67 10.50
CA GLY A 466 14.40 -13.95 9.79
C GLY A 466 14.70 -15.21 10.63
N ALA A 467 15.01 -15.09 11.92
CA ALA A 467 15.52 -16.20 12.74
C ALA A 467 14.67 -16.51 13.99
N ALA A 468 13.34 -16.41 13.88
CA ALA A 468 12.41 -16.90 14.90
C ALA A 468 11.26 -17.75 14.32
N ALA A 469 11.55 -18.49 13.24
CA ALA A 469 10.75 -19.60 12.77
C ALA A 469 11.70 -20.72 12.31
N ALA A 470 12.21 -21.48 13.29
CA ALA A 470 12.81 -22.79 13.08
C ALA A 470 11.95 -23.81 13.83
#